data_AF-A0A1I8C8R0-F1
#
_entry.id   AF-A0A1I8C8R0-F1
#
_cell.length_a   1.000
_cell.length_b   1.000
_cell.length_c   1.000
_cell.angle_alpha   90.00
_cell.angle_beta   90.00
_cell.angle_gamma   90.00
#
_symmetry.space_group_name_H-M   'P 1'
#
loop_
_entity.id
_entity.type
_entity.pdbx_description
1 polymer ?
#
loop_
_entity_poly.entity_id
_entity_poly.type
_entity_poly.pdbx_seq_one_letter_code
_entity_poly.pdbx_strand_id
1 'polypeptide(L)'
;MTKLQDAILIFLCATIVSGTTEWFGDLRAHLNPKPAQEEPFYDVIYDDKVLIDCPQGLKSTAIPEYVFFGAMLSTFSTNDHNECLQQCVSNSKCKAINFFEPLSRKDKGFCELLTENQWDNPRLMRPFKKATYYENVGCKGSSNSDSESGISRNKGRHLDHSTFKK
;
A
#
# COMPACT_ATOMS: atom_id res chain seq x y z
N MET A 1 51.29 -7.20 35.92
CA MET A 1 50.39 -6.08 35.59
C MET A 1 49.83 -6.14 34.16
N THR A 2 50.12 -7.18 33.37
CA THR A 2 49.66 -7.29 31.97
C THR A 2 48.28 -7.94 31.80
N LYS A 3 47.94 -8.93 32.65
CA LYS A 3 46.68 -9.67 32.54
C LYS A 3 45.40 -8.84 32.77
N LEU A 4 45.50 -7.73 33.50
CA LEU A 4 44.35 -6.86 33.78
C LEU A 4 44.07 -5.92 32.60
N GLN A 5 45.11 -5.49 31.87
CA GLN A 5 44.95 -4.67 30.67
C GLN A 5 44.34 -5.45 29.51
N ASP A 6 44.73 -6.71 29.33
CA ASP A 6 44.16 -7.57 28.28
C ASP A 6 42.65 -7.83 28.49
N ALA A 7 42.23 -8.01 29.75
CA ALA A 7 40.82 -8.21 30.09
C ALA A 7 39.97 -6.96 29.86
N ILE A 8 40.50 -5.76 30.12
CA ILE A 8 39.81 -4.49 29.91
C ILE A 8 39.63 -4.20 28.41
N LEU A 9 40.63 -4.52 27.59
CA LEU A 9 40.56 -4.32 26.14
C LEU A 9 39.50 -5.23 25.49
N ILE A 10 39.39 -6.49 25.95
CA ILE A 10 38.38 -7.45 25.46
C ILE A 10 36.97 -7.00 25.86
N PHE A 11 36.80 -6.45 27.07
CA PHE A 11 35.49 -5.98 27.54
C PHE A 11 35.01 -4.73 26.80
N LEU A 12 35.93 -3.83 26.39
CA LEU A 12 35.62 -2.64 25.61
C LEU A 12 35.22 -2.96 24.15
N CYS A 13 35.74 -4.02 23.54
CA CYS A 13 35.33 -4.44 22.20
C CYS A 13 33.91 -5.03 22.16
N ALA A 14 33.46 -5.68 23.23
CA ALA A 14 32.15 -6.34 23.27
C ALA A 14 30.96 -5.37 23.34
N THR A 15 31.17 -4.14 23.83
CA THR A 15 30.09 -3.15 24.02
C THR A 15 29.80 -2.29 22.78
N ILE A 16 30.62 -2.39 21.73
CA ILE A 16 30.47 -1.58 20.49
C ILE A 16 29.78 -2.40 19.39
N VAL A 17 29.68 -3.72 19.54
CA VAL A 17 29.02 -4.59 18.58
C VAL A 17 27.54 -4.72 18.95
N SER A 18 26.77 -3.66 18.72
CA SER A 18 25.35 -3.83 18.40
C SER A 18 25.28 -4.48 17.03
N GLY A 19 25.37 -5.81 16.99
CA GLY A 19 25.24 -6.57 15.77
C GLY A 19 23.85 -6.32 15.19
N THR A 20 23.77 -5.54 14.11
CA THR A 20 22.63 -5.66 13.21
C THR A 20 22.73 -7.08 12.66
N THR A 21 21.71 -7.91 12.90
CA THR A 21 21.62 -9.21 12.23
C THR A 21 21.20 -8.98 10.78
N GLU A 22 21.96 -8.18 10.05
CA GLU A 22 21.87 -8.04 8.61
C GLU A 22 23.04 -8.81 8.03
N TRP A 23 22.78 -10.10 7.84
CA TRP A 23 23.68 -11.00 7.15
C TRP A 23 23.84 -10.52 5.72
N PHE A 24 24.93 -9.79 5.44
CA PHE A 24 25.39 -9.51 4.08
C PHE A 24 25.61 -10.86 3.37
N GLY A 25 24.62 -11.31 2.61
CA GLY A 25 24.65 -12.59 1.90
C GLY A 25 23.49 -13.55 2.19
N ASP A 26 22.48 -13.18 3.00
CA ASP A 26 21.29 -14.02 3.12
C ASP A 26 20.48 -13.98 1.80
N LEU A 27 20.42 -15.13 1.12
CA LEU A 27 19.56 -15.38 -0.05
C LEU A 27 18.08 -15.20 0.27
N ARG A 28 17.68 -15.00 1.53
CA ARG A 28 16.32 -14.63 1.96
C ARG A 28 16.13 -13.13 2.13
N ALA A 29 17.14 -12.29 1.89
CA ALA A 29 16.97 -10.83 1.96
C ALA A 29 15.87 -10.31 1.00
N HIS A 30 15.60 -11.02 -0.10
CA HIS A 30 14.46 -10.72 -0.99
C HIS A 30 13.08 -11.08 -0.41
N LEU A 31 13.03 -11.83 0.69
CA LEU A 31 11.82 -12.22 1.40
C LEU A 31 11.56 -11.33 2.62
N ASN A 32 12.53 -10.52 3.03
CA ASN A 32 12.25 -9.44 3.96
C ASN A 32 11.45 -8.39 3.19
N PRO A 33 10.16 -8.17 3.52
CA PRO A 33 9.46 -7.03 2.96
C PRO A 33 10.30 -5.82 3.34
N LYS A 34 10.69 -5.01 2.35
CA LYS A 34 11.28 -3.70 2.65
C LYS A 34 10.33 -3.04 3.66
N PRO A 35 10.81 -2.54 4.81
CA PRO A 35 9.94 -1.77 5.70
C PRO A 35 9.27 -0.72 4.83
N ALA A 36 7.94 -0.59 4.93
CA ALA A 36 7.13 0.26 4.07
C ALA A 36 7.82 1.62 3.92
N GLN A 37 8.56 1.77 2.82
CA GLN A 37 9.33 2.95 2.57
C GLN A 37 8.37 3.84 1.79
N GLU A 38 8.18 5.02 2.37
CA GLU A 38 7.40 6.16 1.88
C GLU A 38 5.95 6.16 2.35
N GLU A 39 5.64 7.18 3.15
CA GLU A 39 4.29 7.61 3.45
C GLU A 39 3.50 7.67 2.12
N PRO A 40 2.23 7.24 2.11
CA PRO A 40 1.41 7.29 0.90
C PRO A 40 1.47 8.69 0.29
N PHE A 41 1.98 8.77 -0.93
CA PHE A 41 2.00 9.99 -1.71
C PHE A 41 0.55 10.42 -1.99
N TYR A 42 0.12 11.53 -1.38
CA TYR A 42 -1.22 12.07 -1.52
C TYR A 42 -1.25 13.14 -2.61
N ASP A 43 -1.62 12.78 -3.83
CA ASP A 43 -1.90 13.76 -4.89
C ASP A 43 -3.30 14.38 -4.68
N VAL A 44 -3.36 15.50 -3.96
CA VAL A 44 -4.56 16.34 -3.86
C VAL A 44 -4.59 17.28 -5.06
N ILE A 45 -5.45 17.01 -6.05
CA ILE A 45 -5.59 17.86 -7.24
C ILE A 45 -7.02 18.39 -7.35
N TYR A 46 -7.11 19.72 -7.47
CA TYR A 46 -8.32 20.47 -7.78
C TYR A 46 -8.41 20.62 -9.30
N ASP A 47 -8.94 19.60 -9.98
CA ASP A 47 -9.23 19.71 -11.42
C ASP A 47 -10.75 19.66 -11.63
N ASP A 48 -11.30 20.55 -12.47
CA ASP A 48 -12.75 20.77 -12.59
C ASP A 48 -13.53 19.52 -13.05
N LYS A 49 -12.83 18.56 -13.67
CA LYS A 49 -13.38 17.24 -14.04
C LYS A 49 -13.34 16.24 -12.89
N VAL A 50 -12.27 16.26 -12.09
CA VAL A 50 -12.17 15.48 -10.83
C VAL A 50 -13.25 15.94 -9.86
N LEU A 51 -13.65 17.21 -9.90
CA LEU A 51 -14.69 17.77 -9.06
C LEU A 51 -16.08 17.13 -9.21
N ILE A 52 -16.39 16.52 -10.37
CA ILE A 52 -17.68 15.85 -10.61
C ILE A 52 -17.72 14.47 -9.94
N ASP A 53 -16.63 13.71 -9.99
CA ASP A 53 -16.56 12.34 -9.44
C ASP A 53 -15.98 12.31 -8.00
N CYS A 54 -15.02 13.18 -7.68
CA CYS A 54 -14.35 13.34 -6.39
C CYS A 54 -14.09 14.82 -6.02
N PRO A 55 -15.08 15.55 -5.45
CA PRO A 55 -14.96 16.98 -5.17
C PRO A 55 -13.86 17.38 -4.17
N GLN A 56 -13.42 16.46 -3.31
CA GLN A 56 -12.34 16.73 -2.34
C GLN A 56 -10.97 16.19 -2.79
N GLY A 57 -10.87 15.69 -4.02
CA GLY A 57 -9.65 15.09 -4.58
C GLY A 57 -9.61 13.56 -4.47
N LEU A 58 -8.59 12.97 -5.09
CA LEU A 58 -8.33 11.54 -5.09
C LEU A 58 -7.43 11.15 -3.92
N LYS A 59 -7.61 9.91 -3.42
CA LYS A 59 -6.73 9.29 -2.45
C LYS A 59 -6.27 7.93 -3.00
N SER A 60 -5.00 7.60 -2.78
CA SER A 60 -4.45 6.28 -3.05
C SER A 60 -3.17 6.06 -2.23
N THR A 61 -2.78 4.80 -2.07
CA THR A 61 -1.49 4.38 -1.51
C THR A 61 -0.62 3.92 -2.67
N ALA A 62 0.48 4.64 -2.93
CA ALA A 62 1.41 4.31 -4.00
C ALA A 62 2.57 3.45 -3.46
N ILE A 63 2.90 2.37 -4.17
CA ILE A 63 4.05 1.51 -3.90
C ILE A 63 4.96 1.56 -5.15
N PRO A 64 6.03 2.35 -5.13
CA PRO A 64 6.91 2.52 -6.28
C PRO A 64 7.76 1.27 -6.54
N GLU A 65 8.14 1.06 -7.79
CA GLU A 65 8.92 -0.07 -8.29
C GLU A 65 8.30 -1.45 -8.03
N TYR A 66 6.97 -1.53 -7.95
CA TYR A 66 6.23 -2.78 -7.81
C TYR A 66 5.05 -2.84 -8.79
N VAL A 67 4.71 -4.08 -9.15
CA VAL A 67 3.57 -4.44 -9.99
C VAL A 67 2.86 -5.64 -9.38
N PHE A 68 1.54 -5.64 -9.45
CA PHE A 68 0.69 -6.76 -9.07
C PHE A 68 0.22 -7.52 -10.31
N PHE A 69 0.64 -8.78 -10.46
CA PHE A 69 0.28 -9.64 -11.60
C PHE A 69 -1.03 -10.42 -11.35
N GLY A 70 -2.13 -9.69 -11.10
CA GLY A 70 -3.45 -10.26 -10.85
C GLY A 70 -4.40 -10.22 -12.05
N ALA A 71 -5.67 -10.54 -11.80
CA ALA A 71 -6.72 -10.43 -12.81
C ALA A 71 -6.93 -8.97 -13.25
N MET A 72 -6.68 -8.71 -14.54
CA MET A 72 -6.84 -7.39 -15.15
C MET A 72 -8.28 -7.13 -15.59
N LEU A 73 -8.80 -5.96 -15.25
CA LEU A 73 -10.09 -5.45 -15.65
C LEU A 73 -10.03 -4.76 -17.02
N SER A 74 -9.08 -3.83 -17.18
CA SER A 74 -8.86 -3.08 -18.41
C SER A 74 -7.46 -2.48 -18.43
N THR A 75 -6.99 -2.13 -19.64
CA THR A 75 -5.74 -1.41 -19.84
C THR A 75 -5.93 -0.28 -20.84
N PHE A 76 -5.20 0.81 -20.65
CA PHE A 76 -5.19 1.94 -21.57
C PHE A 76 -3.86 2.69 -21.47
N SER A 77 -3.53 3.46 -22.51
CA SER A 77 -2.29 4.21 -22.57
C SER A 77 -2.47 5.62 -22.02
N THR A 78 -1.68 5.97 -21.00
CA THR A 78 -1.66 7.30 -20.38
C THR A 78 -0.27 7.61 -19.83
N ASN A 79 0.07 8.89 -19.76
CA ASN A 79 1.25 9.37 -19.04
C ASN A 79 0.88 9.96 -17.67
N ASP A 80 -0.42 10.14 -17.41
CA ASP A 80 -0.90 10.84 -16.24
C ASP A 80 -1.44 9.83 -15.22
N HIS A 81 -0.76 9.73 -14.09
CA HIS A 81 -1.16 8.88 -12.96
C HIS A 81 -2.60 9.18 -12.49
N ASN A 82 -3.05 10.42 -12.65
CA ASN A 82 -4.39 10.84 -12.27
C ASN A 82 -5.47 10.22 -13.16
N GLU A 83 -5.20 10.05 -14.45
CA GLU A 83 -6.15 9.43 -15.37
C GLU A 83 -6.38 7.96 -14.98
N CYS A 84 -5.32 7.25 -14.56
CA CYS A 84 -5.41 5.94 -13.94
C CYS A 84 -6.37 5.92 -12.74
N LEU A 85 -6.10 6.79 -11.76
CA LEU A 85 -6.87 6.84 -10.52
C LEU A 85 -8.34 7.17 -10.78
N GLN A 86 -8.63 8.11 -11.67
CA GLN A 86 -10.00 8.48 -12.06
C GLN A 86 -10.74 7.30 -12.71
N GLN A 87 -10.11 6.59 -13.66
CA GLN A 87 -10.72 5.44 -14.32
C GLN A 87 -10.96 4.27 -13.37
N CYS A 88 -10.16 4.15 -12.32
CA CYS A 88 -10.41 3.19 -11.26
C CYS A 88 -11.59 3.60 -10.38
N VAL A 89 -11.68 4.88 -9.96
CA VAL A 89 -12.79 5.39 -9.16
C VAL A 89 -14.13 5.28 -9.90
N SER A 90 -14.14 5.52 -11.22
CA SER A 90 -15.34 5.41 -12.04
C SER A 90 -15.84 3.96 -12.19
N ASN A 91 -15.01 2.97 -11.84
CA ASN A 91 -15.32 1.56 -11.97
C ASN A 91 -15.32 0.83 -10.61
N SER A 92 -16.51 0.48 -10.12
CA SER A 92 -16.68 -0.19 -8.83
C SER A 92 -16.01 -1.56 -8.69
N LYS A 93 -15.55 -2.18 -9.80
CA LYS A 93 -14.81 -3.44 -9.79
C LYS A 93 -13.30 -3.24 -9.66
N CYS A 94 -12.80 -2.01 -9.84
CA CYS A 94 -11.39 -1.72 -9.70
C CYS A 94 -11.00 -1.70 -8.22
N LYS A 95 -10.05 -2.54 -7.83
CA LYS A 95 -9.49 -2.57 -6.46
C LYS A 95 -8.09 -1.94 -6.38
N ALA A 96 -7.32 -2.05 -7.45
CA ALA A 96 -5.93 -1.61 -7.52
C ALA A 96 -5.53 -1.27 -8.95
N ILE A 97 -4.37 -0.65 -9.12
CA ILE A 97 -3.85 -0.22 -10.42
C ILE A 97 -2.36 -0.53 -10.53
N ASN A 98 -1.91 -0.98 -11.70
CA ASN A 98 -0.50 -0.87 -12.10
C ASN A 98 -0.34 0.28 -13.08
N PHE A 99 0.58 1.19 -12.81
CA PHE A 99 1.02 2.20 -13.78
C PHE A 99 2.44 1.87 -14.24
N PHE A 100 2.65 1.85 -15.55
CA PHE A 100 3.94 1.62 -16.16
C PHE A 100 4.42 2.89 -16.84
N GLU A 101 5.57 3.40 -16.41
CA GLU A 101 6.16 4.58 -17.00
C GLU A 101 6.65 4.29 -18.42
N PRO A 102 6.62 5.30 -19.31
CA PRO A 102 7.14 5.14 -20.66
C PRO A 102 8.63 4.78 -20.65
N LEU A 103 9.00 3.80 -21.50
CA LEU A 103 10.39 3.38 -21.64
C LEU A 103 11.25 4.46 -22.32
N SER A 104 10.65 5.19 -23.27
CA SER A 104 11.26 6.30 -24.02
C SER A 104 10.40 7.56 -23.88
N ARG A 105 11.02 8.75 -23.97
CA ARG A 105 10.30 10.04 -23.90
C ARG A 105 9.24 10.24 -24.99
N LYS A 106 9.32 9.47 -26.08
CA LYS A 106 8.36 9.53 -27.20
C LYS A 106 7.18 8.58 -27.02
N ASP A 107 7.31 7.60 -26.13
CA ASP A 107 6.28 6.61 -25.88
C ASP A 107 5.35 7.11 -24.77
N LYS A 108 4.14 6.58 -24.76
CA LYS A 108 3.24 6.75 -23.63
C LYS A 108 3.42 5.60 -22.64
N GLY A 109 3.22 5.88 -21.37
CA GLY A 109 3.01 4.86 -20.36
C GLY A 109 1.70 4.11 -20.61
N PHE A 110 1.43 3.15 -19.73
CA PHE A 110 0.14 2.47 -19.72
C PHE A 110 -0.30 2.15 -18.31
N CYS A 111 -1.62 2.07 -18.19
CA CYS A 111 -2.35 1.81 -16.97
C CYS A 111 -3.02 0.45 -17.05
N GLU A 112 -3.00 -0.33 -15.99
CA GLU A 112 -3.79 -1.55 -15.84
C GLU A 112 -4.67 -1.43 -14.61
N LEU A 113 -5.99 -1.51 -14.80
CA LEU A 113 -6.95 -1.61 -13.71
C LEU A 113 -7.10 -3.07 -13.29
N LEU A 114 -7.10 -3.34 -11.99
CA LEU A 114 -7.10 -4.70 -11.43
C LEU A 114 -8.37 -4.97 -10.63
N THR A 115 -8.91 -6.19 -10.73
CA THR A 115 -10.04 -6.64 -9.91
C THR A 115 -9.62 -7.24 -8.56
N GLU A 116 -8.32 -7.37 -8.35
CA GLU A 116 -7.67 -8.00 -7.21
C GLU A 116 -6.59 -7.05 -6.64
N ASN A 117 -6.25 -7.22 -5.37
CA ASN A 117 -5.20 -6.45 -4.70
C ASN A 117 -4.15 -7.34 -4.02
N GLN A 118 -3.11 -6.72 -3.45
CA GLN A 118 -2.03 -7.45 -2.77
C GLN A 118 -2.51 -8.31 -1.58
N TRP A 119 -3.65 -7.98 -0.97
CA TRP A 119 -4.21 -8.75 0.14
C TRP A 119 -4.93 -10.01 -0.32
N ASP A 120 -5.52 -9.99 -1.53
CA ASP A 120 -6.13 -11.17 -2.14
C ASP A 120 -5.07 -12.25 -2.41
N ASN A 121 -3.89 -11.86 -2.93
CA ASN A 121 -2.77 -12.79 -3.11
C ASN A 121 -1.40 -12.08 -3.11
N PRO A 122 -0.71 -11.98 -1.96
CA PRO A 122 0.53 -11.21 -1.86
C PRO A 122 1.70 -11.80 -2.68
N ARG A 123 1.60 -13.05 -3.16
CA ARG A 123 2.64 -13.70 -3.97
C ARG A 123 2.73 -13.16 -5.40
N LEU A 124 1.70 -12.41 -5.82
CA LEU A 124 1.62 -11.80 -7.15
C LEU A 124 2.24 -10.39 -7.20
N MET A 125 2.59 -9.81 -6.04
CA MET A 125 3.40 -8.60 -5.99
C MET A 125 4.85 -8.92 -6.38
N ARG A 126 5.38 -8.17 -7.35
CA ARG A 126 6.75 -8.35 -7.85
C ARG A 126 7.43 -7.00 -8.04
N PRO A 127 8.72 -6.90 -7.72
CA PRO A 127 9.51 -5.72 -8.07
C PRO A 127 9.54 -5.53 -9.59
N PHE A 128 9.27 -4.32 -10.05
CA PHE A 128 9.33 -3.96 -11.46
C PHE A 128 9.78 -2.50 -11.59
N LYS A 129 10.95 -2.29 -12.20
CA LYS A 129 11.47 -0.94 -12.41
C LYS A 129 10.56 -0.17 -13.36
N LYS A 130 10.41 1.14 -13.15
CA LYS A 130 9.54 2.01 -13.97
C LYS A 130 8.05 1.64 -13.90
N ALA A 131 7.61 1.14 -12.75
CA ALA A 131 6.19 0.94 -12.50
C ALA A 131 5.84 1.33 -11.07
N THR A 132 4.59 1.71 -10.88
CA THR A 132 4.03 2.10 -9.59
C THR A 132 2.71 1.37 -9.41
N TYR A 133 2.59 0.65 -8.30
CA TYR A 133 1.35 0.01 -7.89
C TYR A 133 0.55 0.95 -7.01
N TYR A 134 -0.75 1.10 -7.27
CA TYR A 134 -1.66 1.91 -6.44
C TYR A 134 -2.72 1.03 -5.79
N GLU A 135 -2.90 1.24 -4.49
CA GLU A 135 -3.92 0.59 -3.65
C GLU A 135 -4.83 1.63 -2.98
N ASN A 136 -5.98 1.20 -2.43
CA ASN A 136 -6.93 2.03 -1.70
C ASN A 136 -7.38 3.28 -2.49
N VAL A 137 -7.53 3.11 -3.81
CA VAL A 137 -7.94 4.18 -4.72
C VAL A 137 -9.37 4.58 -4.43
N GLY A 138 -9.61 5.87 -4.20
CA GLY A 138 -10.93 6.39 -3.93
C GLY A 138 -10.98 7.92 -3.90
N CYS A 139 -12.17 8.47 -3.65
CA CYS A 139 -12.32 9.89 -3.36
C CYS A 139 -11.96 10.20 -1.91
N LYS A 140 -11.41 11.38 -1.68
CA LYS A 140 -11.33 11.99 -0.35
C LYS A 140 -12.77 12.40 0.06
N GLY A 141 -13.23 11.85 1.19
CA GLY A 141 -14.46 12.25 1.89
C GLY A 141 -15.81 12.23 1.16
N SER A 142 -16.36 11.02 0.94
CA SER A 142 -17.81 10.79 0.87
C SER A 142 -18.28 9.72 1.87
N SER A 143 -17.74 9.70 3.09
CA SER A 143 -18.38 9.05 4.25
C SER A 143 -17.63 9.37 5.54
N ASN A 144 -18.38 9.79 6.56
CA ASN A 144 -18.07 9.46 7.95
C ASN A 144 -18.07 7.94 8.08
N SER A 145 -16.94 7.29 7.79
CA SER A 145 -16.67 5.92 8.20
C SER A 145 -15.18 5.66 8.06
N ASP A 146 -14.43 6.23 9.00
CA ASP A 146 -13.31 5.51 9.58
C ASP A 146 -13.87 4.18 10.10
N SER A 147 -13.83 3.15 9.25
CA SER A 147 -13.99 1.77 9.72
C SER A 147 -12.64 1.36 10.29
N GLU A 148 -12.41 1.89 11.48
CA GLU A 148 -11.47 1.37 12.45
C GLU A 148 -11.76 -0.12 12.61
N SER A 149 -10.79 -0.92 12.20
CA SER A 149 -10.71 -2.32 12.52
C SER A 149 -10.72 -2.50 14.04
N GLY A 150 -11.77 -3.13 14.56
CA GLY A 150 -11.74 -3.79 15.87
C GLY A 150 -12.94 -3.51 16.74
N ILE A 151 -13.85 -4.47 16.84
CA ILE A 151 -14.26 -5.12 18.10
C ILE A 151 -15.30 -6.19 17.78
N SER A 152 -14.85 -7.44 17.91
CA SER A 152 -15.69 -8.63 18.10
C SER A 152 -16.47 -8.48 19.40
N ARG A 153 -17.82 -8.50 19.37
CA ARG A 153 -18.65 -8.99 20.48
C ARG A 153 -19.92 -9.70 20.01
N ASN A 154 -19.88 -11.00 20.28
CA ASN A 154 -20.92 -12.02 20.41
C ASN A 154 -22.40 -11.67 20.21
N LYS A 155 -23.01 -12.52 19.38
CA LYS A 155 -24.43 -12.82 19.22
C LYS A 155 -25.01 -13.37 20.53
N GLY A 156 -25.95 -12.66 21.15
CA GLY A 156 -26.76 -13.11 22.28
C GLY A 156 -28.24 -12.86 22.02
N ARG A 157 -29.01 -13.92 21.79
CA ARG A 157 -30.48 -13.92 21.75
C ARG A 157 -31.01 -13.61 23.15
N HIS A 158 -31.96 -12.69 23.26
CA HIS A 158 -33.01 -12.80 24.28
C HIS A 158 -34.29 -12.15 23.77
N LEU A 159 -35.29 -12.99 23.48
CA LEU A 159 -36.70 -12.60 23.53
C LEU A 159 -36.98 -12.22 24.99
N ASP A 160 -37.76 -11.16 25.22
CA ASP A 160 -38.91 -11.33 26.09
C ASP A 160 -39.99 -10.27 25.94
N HIS A 161 -41.17 -10.77 26.28
CA HIS A 161 -42.51 -10.27 26.17
C HIS A 161 -42.81 -9.18 27.23
N SER A 162 -43.80 -8.35 26.91
CA SER A 162 -44.87 -7.93 27.85
C SER A 162 -44.82 -6.56 28.55
N THR A 163 -45.96 -5.87 28.38
CA THR A 163 -46.75 -5.09 29.37
C THR A 163 -46.37 -3.66 29.79
N PHE A 164 -47.17 -2.71 29.30
CA PHE A 164 -48.22 -1.95 30.01
C PHE A 164 -47.87 -0.89 31.08
N LYS A 165 -48.75 0.13 31.13
CA LYS A 165 -48.91 1.29 32.04
C LYS A 165 -48.07 2.54 31.69
N LYS A 166 -48.65 3.74 31.65
CA LYS A 166 -49.94 4.23 32.14
C LYS A 166 -50.35 5.49 31.37
#